data_AF-A0A0P9CUS4-F1
#
_entry.id   AF-A0A0P9CUS4-F1
#
_cell.length_a   1.000
_cell.length_b   1.000
_cell.length_c   1.000
_cell.angle_alpha   90.00
_cell.angle_beta   90.00
_cell.angle_gamma   90.00
#
_symmetry.space_group_name_H-M   'P 1'
#
loop_
_entity.id
_entity.type
_entity.pdbx_description
1 polymer ?
#
loop_
_entity_poly.entity_id
_entity_poly.type
_entity_poly.pdbx_seq_one_letter_code
_entity_poly.pdbx_strand_id
1 'polypeptide(L)'
;IGDLFTLTSVRKGFVGRGFGSRSIAKQLALAGSIPGAEQIPDNAQLMMGFTSTQHGALAPGNLVNFETLPGVTDQQLTSYFAGGCTMHLSQLFTDLAQWYGRFTPSQRVARMFSPRTIAEPGVVTIPNDKDHRSQPVDVAGDATTYQVLGHNATIQQANRLSANTTDAYGRVWAAGTPISLRDDFNTFDNPFAWTSNPDLDQYSERPAAGLHFVSFTATSQQFHAMRLAMAGVMPNGTNLREAPYNISDSNNGINQVIRALHRQNFLIPPRDHRSFPLAELQEGIERLFVPLAGAS
;
A
#
# COMPACT_ATOMS: atom_id res chain seq x y z
N ILE A 1 -17.60 -12.45 21.52
CA ILE A 1 -16.34 -13.09 21.09
C ILE A 1 -15.36 -13.38 22.24
N GLY A 2 -15.46 -12.70 23.40
CA GLY A 2 -14.97 -13.22 24.70
C GLY A 2 -13.54 -13.77 24.71
N ASP A 3 -13.34 -14.88 25.42
CA ASP A 3 -12.03 -15.52 25.65
C ASP A 3 -11.49 -16.32 24.44
N LEU A 4 -12.17 -16.27 23.28
CA LEU A 4 -11.72 -16.95 22.06
C LEU A 4 -10.53 -16.27 21.40
N PHE A 5 -10.30 -14.98 21.70
CA PHE A 5 -9.23 -14.19 21.11
C PHE A 5 -8.43 -13.47 22.20
N THR A 6 -7.11 -13.45 22.03
CA THR A 6 -6.22 -12.59 22.82
C THR A 6 -5.80 -11.40 21.96
N LEU A 7 -5.98 -10.19 22.49
CA LEU A 7 -5.54 -8.97 21.81
C LEU A 7 -4.01 -8.90 21.84
N THR A 8 -3.38 -8.78 20.67
CA THR A 8 -1.92 -8.69 20.56
C THR A 8 -1.44 -7.26 20.30
N SER A 9 -2.15 -6.51 19.47
CA SER A 9 -1.85 -5.09 19.25
C SER A 9 -3.08 -4.31 18.78
N VAL A 10 -3.04 -2.99 19.00
CA VAL A 10 -4.03 -2.04 18.49
C VAL A 10 -3.31 -1.03 17.60
N ARG A 11 -3.87 -0.80 16.41
CA ARG A 11 -3.41 0.20 15.45
C ARG A 11 -4.50 1.26 15.30
N LYS A 12 -4.13 2.52 15.44
CA LYS A 12 -5.01 3.66 15.24
C LYS A 12 -4.44 4.56 14.17
N GLY A 13 -5.32 5.32 13.52
CA GLY A 13 -4.86 6.31 12.59
C GLY A 13 -5.99 7.07 11.92
N PHE A 14 -5.62 7.87 10.93
CA PHE A 14 -6.47 8.89 10.35
C PHE A 14 -6.10 9.16 8.89
N VAL A 15 -7.08 9.59 8.12
CA VAL A 15 -6.90 9.99 6.73
C VAL A 15 -7.93 11.07 6.39
N GLY A 16 -7.56 12.07 5.61
CA GLY A 16 -8.52 13.10 5.19
C GLY A 16 -7.87 14.37 4.67
N ARG A 17 -8.33 14.84 3.51
CA ARG A 17 -7.81 16.05 2.85
C ARG A 17 -8.24 17.37 3.52
N GLY A 18 -9.15 17.32 4.49
CA GLY A 18 -9.86 18.51 4.98
C GLY A 18 -10.91 18.96 3.96
N PHE A 19 -12.16 19.12 4.37
CA PHE A 19 -13.26 19.51 3.47
C PHE A 19 -13.22 21.01 3.16
N GLY A 20 -12.15 21.49 2.53
CA GLY A 20 -11.90 22.93 2.29
C GLY A 20 -11.22 23.64 3.46
N SER A 21 -10.80 22.91 4.48
CA SER A 21 -9.96 23.36 5.59
C SER A 21 -8.59 22.67 5.57
N ARG A 22 -7.67 23.07 6.45
CA ARG A 22 -6.39 22.38 6.64
C ARG A 22 -6.63 20.88 6.85
N SER A 23 -5.81 20.05 6.24
CA SER A 23 -5.97 18.60 6.27
C SER A 23 -5.82 18.05 7.68
N ILE A 24 -6.53 16.97 7.98
CA ILE A 24 -6.42 16.32 9.29
C ILE A 24 -4.98 15.83 9.53
N ALA A 25 -4.27 15.48 8.46
CA ALA A 25 -2.87 15.10 8.52
C ALA A 25 -1.99 16.20 9.12
N LYS A 26 -2.10 17.43 8.61
CA LYS A 26 -1.32 18.55 9.15
C LYS A 26 -1.82 19.00 10.51
N GLN A 27 -3.13 19.10 10.72
CA GLN A 27 -3.70 19.54 12.00
C GLN A 27 -3.22 18.65 13.16
N LEU A 28 -3.35 17.34 12.99
CA LEU A 28 -2.94 16.38 14.02
C LEU A 28 -1.42 16.32 14.18
N ALA A 29 -0.64 16.46 13.09
CA ALA A 29 0.82 16.45 13.18
C ALA A 29 1.36 17.68 13.94
N LEU A 30 0.76 18.85 13.74
CA LEU A 30 1.07 20.06 14.50
C LEU A 30 0.71 19.89 15.97
N ALA A 31 -0.49 19.38 16.28
CA ALA A 31 -0.93 19.14 17.65
C ALA A 31 -0.04 18.11 18.38
N GLY A 32 0.43 17.08 17.66
CA GLY A 32 1.36 16.08 18.16
C GLY A 32 2.83 16.52 18.22
N SER A 33 3.15 17.77 17.86
CA SER A 33 4.52 18.30 17.77
C SER A 33 5.46 17.40 16.96
N ILE A 34 4.93 16.83 15.87
CA ILE A 34 5.67 15.92 15.00
C ILE A 34 6.76 16.70 14.24
N PRO A 35 8.02 16.25 14.24
CA PRO A 35 9.07 16.88 13.45
C PRO A 35 8.69 16.96 11.98
N GLY A 36 8.80 18.14 11.36
CA GLY A 36 8.41 18.34 9.95
C GLY A 36 6.92 18.63 9.72
N ALA A 37 6.09 18.75 10.77
CA ALA A 37 4.65 18.95 10.64
C ALA A 37 4.25 20.26 9.94
N GLU A 38 5.00 21.35 10.16
CA GLU A 38 4.68 22.66 9.60
C GLU A 38 4.74 22.67 8.07
N GLN A 39 5.59 21.82 7.50
CA GLN A 39 5.86 21.74 6.06
C GLN A 39 4.89 20.82 5.30
N ILE A 40 4.02 20.10 6.01
CA ILE A 40 2.94 19.33 5.37
C ILE A 40 2.02 20.30 4.61
N PRO A 41 1.69 20.04 3.33
CA PRO A 41 0.74 20.86 2.58
C PRO A 41 -0.65 20.86 3.24
N ASP A 42 -1.33 22.01 3.25
CA ASP A 42 -2.62 22.17 3.93
C ASP A 42 -3.74 21.30 3.34
N ASN A 43 -3.61 20.79 2.12
CA ASN A 43 -4.60 19.94 1.45
C ASN A 43 -4.16 18.47 1.32
N ALA A 44 -3.00 18.09 1.87
CA ALA A 44 -2.46 16.73 1.71
C ALA A 44 -3.26 15.70 2.54
N GLN A 45 -3.65 14.59 1.89
CA GLN A 45 -4.32 13.47 2.57
C GLN A 45 -3.37 12.69 3.48
N LEU A 46 -2.12 12.47 3.04
CA LEU A 46 -1.07 11.82 3.83
C LEU A 46 0.03 12.80 4.26
N MET A 47 0.72 12.47 5.34
CA MET A 47 1.73 13.33 5.96
C MET A 47 2.99 13.55 5.13
N MET A 48 3.27 12.72 4.13
CA MET A 48 4.36 12.99 3.16
C MET A 48 3.95 13.99 2.06
N GLY A 49 2.72 14.49 2.08
CA GLY A 49 2.27 15.60 1.24
C GLY A 49 1.51 15.20 -0.02
N PHE A 50 1.07 13.94 -0.14
CA PHE A 50 0.39 13.45 -1.33
C PHE A 50 -0.90 12.68 -1.01
N THR A 51 -1.74 12.53 -2.03
CA THR A 51 -2.95 11.70 -2.01
C THR A 51 -2.61 10.24 -2.25
N SER A 52 -3.11 9.35 -1.38
CA SER A 52 -2.92 7.90 -1.50
C SER A 52 -4.04 7.23 -2.28
N THR A 53 -5.28 7.67 -2.07
CA THR A 53 -6.49 7.06 -2.67
C THR A 53 -6.68 7.56 -4.10
N GLN A 54 -5.82 7.10 -5.01
CA GLN A 54 -5.90 7.44 -6.42
C GLN A 54 -6.56 6.31 -7.19
N HIS A 55 -7.78 6.54 -7.68
CA HIS A 55 -8.59 5.51 -8.34
C HIS A 55 -7.85 4.84 -9.51
N GLY A 56 -7.05 5.58 -10.27
CA GLY A 56 -6.25 5.05 -11.40
C GLY A 56 -5.13 4.09 -11.01
N ALA A 57 -4.79 4.01 -9.71
CA ALA A 57 -3.76 3.17 -9.14
C ALA A 57 -4.31 1.98 -8.33
N LEU A 58 -5.64 1.82 -8.28
CA LEU A 58 -6.33 0.79 -7.52
C LEU A 58 -6.93 -0.25 -8.46
N ALA A 59 -6.83 -1.51 -8.08
CA ALA A 59 -7.42 -2.60 -8.84
C ALA A 59 -8.95 -2.43 -8.96
N PRO A 60 -9.52 -2.57 -10.17
CA PRO A 60 -10.97 -2.48 -10.35
C PRO A 60 -11.67 -3.77 -9.90
N GLY A 61 -12.88 -3.62 -9.32
CA GLY A 61 -13.75 -4.75 -8.98
C GLY A 61 -13.07 -5.77 -8.06
N ASN A 62 -13.12 -7.04 -8.46
CA ASN A 62 -12.58 -8.18 -7.71
C ASN A 62 -11.22 -8.66 -8.23
N LEU A 63 -10.43 -7.84 -8.93
CA LEU A 63 -9.13 -8.26 -9.47
C LEU A 63 -8.15 -8.77 -8.42
N VAL A 64 -8.33 -8.37 -7.16
CA VAL A 64 -7.51 -8.80 -6.03
C VAL A 64 -7.90 -10.18 -5.49
N ASN A 65 -8.99 -10.77 -5.96
CA ASN A 65 -9.45 -12.05 -5.44
C ASN A 65 -8.62 -13.20 -5.98
N PHE A 66 -8.50 -14.27 -5.18
CA PHE A 66 -7.66 -15.43 -5.50
C PHE A 66 -7.93 -16.02 -6.88
N GLU A 67 -9.20 -16.23 -7.19
CA GLU A 67 -9.67 -16.94 -8.38
C GLU A 67 -9.73 -16.07 -9.65
N THR A 68 -9.62 -14.75 -9.51
CA THR A 68 -9.99 -13.84 -10.61
C THR A 68 -8.97 -13.88 -11.74
N LEU A 69 -7.68 -13.67 -11.45
CA LEU A 69 -6.64 -13.64 -12.48
C LEU A 69 -6.09 -15.05 -12.74
N PRO A 70 -6.11 -15.53 -14.00
CA PRO A 70 -5.66 -16.87 -14.32
C PRO A 70 -4.15 -17.04 -14.06
N GLY A 71 -3.77 -18.18 -13.50
CA GLY A 71 -2.37 -18.53 -13.24
C GLY A 71 -1.72 -17.77 -12.07
N VAL A 72 -2.46 -16.90 -11.37
CA VAL A 72 -1.96 -16.21 -10.18
C VAL A 72 -2.10 -17.07 -8.93
N THR A 73 -3.19 -17.83 -8.82
CA THR A 73 -3.40 -18.86 -7.81
C THR A 73 -3.96 -20.13 -8.47
N ASP A 74 -4.10 -21.20 -7.69
CA ASP A 74 -4.80 -22.42 -8.07
C ASP A 74 -6.31 -22.41 -7.69
N GLN A 75 -6.81 -21.31 -7.14
CA GLN A 75 -8.21 -21.18 -6.75
C GLN A 75 -9.11 -21.01 -7.98
N GLN A 76 -10.29 -21.64 -7.92
CA GLN A 76 -11.31 -21.60 -8.95
C GLN A 76 -12.56 -20.88 -8.42
N LEU A 77 -13.51 -20.58 -9.31
CA LEU A 77 -14.79 -19.94 -8.94
C LEU A 77 -15.60 -20.73 -7.90
N THR A 78 -15.34 -22.03 -7.76
CA THR A 78 -16.00 -22.95 -6.83
C THR A 78 -15.17 -23.27 -5.59
N SER A 79 -13.95 -22.72 -5.48
CA SER A 79 -13.09 -22.94 -4.33
C SER A 79 -13.68 -22.32 -3.07
N TYR A 80 -13.39 -22.91 -1.91
CA TYR A 80 -13.84 -22.41 -0.61
C TYR A 80 -13.45 -20.95 -0.37
N PHE A 81 -12.26 -20.53 -0.80
CA PHE A 81 -11.79 -19.16 -0.66
C PHE A 81 -12.13 -18.25 -1.83
N ALA A 82 -12.90 -18.70 -2.84
CA ALA A 82 -13.31 -17.86 -3.96
C ALA A 82 -14.06 -16.62 -3.44
N GLY A 83 -13.66 -15.43 -3.87
CA GLY A 83 -14.16 -14.17 -3.29
C GLY A 83 -13.24 -13.57 -2.20
N GLY A 84 -12.26 -14.32 -1.73
CA GLY A 84 -11.25 -13.90 -0.75
C GLY A 84 -9.99 -13.34 -1.41
N CYS A 85 -9.09 -12.76 -0.59
CA CYS A 85 -7.80 -12.22 -1.03
C CYS A 85 -6.76 -12.28 0.09
N THR A 86 -5.52 -11.88 -0.18
CA THR A 86 -4.53 -11.60 0.87
C THR A 86 -4.56 -10.12 1.29
N MET A 87 -4.33 -9.86 2.57
CA MET A 87 -4.08 -8.51 3.09
C MET A 87 -2.66 -8.43 3.66
N HIS A 88 -1.86 -7.54 3.11
CA HIS A 88 -0.58 -7.15 3.69
C HIS A 88 -0.78 -5.90 4.56
N LEU A 89 -0.27 -5.94 5.79
CA LEU A 89 -0.28 -4.82 6.72
C LEU A 89 1.14 -4.52 7.20
N SER A 90 1.62 -3.31 6.95
CA SER A 90 2.90 -2.80 7.46
C SER A 90 2.68 -1.58 8.36
N GLN A 91 3.39 -1.50 9.49
CA GLN A 91 3.68 -0.20 10.09
C GLN A 91 4.92 0.36 9.43
N LEU A 92 4.81 1.57 8.89
CA LEU A 92 5.92 2.31 8.32
C LEU A 92 6.14 3.57 9.16
N PHE A 93 7.34 3.71 9.74
CA PHE A 93 7.83 5.01 10.19
C PHE A 93 8.11 5.90 8.97
N THR A 94 7.86 7.20 9.11
CA THR A 94 8.10 8.23 8.09
C THR A 94 8.89 9.39 8.68
N ASP A 95 10.12 9.62 8.20
CA ASP A 95 10.97 10.72 8.64
C ASP A 95 10.58 12.02 7.93
N LEU A 96 9.55 12.69 8.45
CA LEU A 96 9.05 13.95 7.87
C LEU A 96 10.07 15.09 7.99
N ALA A 97 10.91 15.10 9.03
CA ALA A 97 11.94 16.12 9.18
C ALA A 97 12.99 16.00 8.06
N GLN A 98 13.48 14.79 7.77
CA GLN A 98 14.36 14.56 6.63
C GLN A 98 13.62 14.83 5.31
N TRP A 99 12.38 14.36 5.16
CA TRP A 99 11.60 14.51 3.93
C TRP A 99 11.40 15.97 3.52
N TYR A 100 10.96 16.81 4.46
CA TYR A 100 10.69 18.21 4.20
C TYR A 100 11.93 19.10 4.31
N GLY A 101 12.89 18.75 5.18
CA GLY A 101 14.10 19.53 5.40
C GLY A 101 15.18 19.33 4.33
N ARG A 102 15.26 18.15 3.71
CA ARG A 102 16.32 17.83 2.73
C ARG A 102 15.93 18.07 1.28
N PHE A 103 14.65 17.94 0.93
CA PHE A 103 14.20 17.93 -0.46
C PHE A 103 13.36 19.14 -0.80
N THR A 104 13.60 19.74 -1.97
CA THR A 104 12.69 20.74 -2.54
C THR A 104 11.33 20.11 -2.91
N PRO A 105 10.27 20.90 -3.13
CA PRO A 105 8.99 20.36 -3.61
C PRO A 105 9.12 19.49 -4.88
N SER A 106 9.89 19.92 -5.88
CA SER A 106 10.12 19.15 -7.11
C SER A 106 10.90 17.86 -6.87
N GLN A 107 11.89 17.87 -5.97
CA GLN A 107 12.62 16.66 -5.58
C GLN A 107 11.72 15.66 -4.84
N ARG A 108 10.78 16.13 -4.02
CA ARG A 108 9.77 15.27 -3.38
C ARG A 108 8.84 14.62 -4.39
N VAL A 109 8.40 15.39 -5.40
CA VAL A 109 7.63 14.85 -6.53
C VAL A 109 8.44 13.80 -7.30
N ALA A 110 9.70 14.09 -7.62
CA ALA A 110 10.58 13.16 -8.34
C ALA A 110 10.77 11.83 -7.61
N ARG A 111 10.96 11.88 -6.28
CA ARG A 111 11.17 10.71 -5.44
C ARG A 111 9.89 9.91 -5.18
N MET A 112 8.75 10.58 -5.04
CA MET A 112 7.46 9.93 -4.84
C MET A 112 6.92 9.32 -6.15
N PHE A 113 7.10 10.00 -7.29
CA PHE A 113 6.50 9.60 -8.56
C PHE A 113 7.55 9.11 -9.57
N SER A 114 8.21 10.06 -10.24
CA SER A 114 9.35 9.83 -11.12
C SER A 114 10.08 11.15 -11.36
N PRO A 115 11.39 11.14 -11.66
CA PRO A 115 12.11 12.34 -12.11
C PRO A 115 11.48 13.09 -13.28
N ARG A 116 10.65 12.43 -14.09
CA ARG A 116 9.91 13.03 -15.22
C ARG A 116 8.61 13.72 -14.81
N THR A 117 8.15 13.48 -13.59
CA THR A 117 6.89 14.04 -13.08
C THR A 117 7.09 15.50 -12.71
N ILE A 118 6.33 16.37 -13.36
CA ILE A 118 6.28 17.81 -13.05
C ILE A 118 4.92 18.10 -12.42
N ALA A 119 4.92 18.82 -11.31
CA ALA A 119 3.71 19.26 -10.64
C ALA A 119 3.88 20.68 -10.13
N GLU A 120 2.83 21.49 -10.30
CA GLU A 120 2.79 22.84 -9.78
C GLU A 120 2.82 22.86 -8.24
N PRO A 121 3.33 23.93 -7.61
CA PRO A 121 3.29 24.08 -6.16
C PRO A 121 1.88 23.87 -5.59
N GLY A 122 1.76 23.04 -4.55
CA GLY A 122 0.49 22.77 -3.87
C GLY A 122 -0.37 21.67 -4.51
N VAL A 123 0.04 21.10 -5.65
CA VAL A 123 -0.58 19.90 -6.22
C VAL A 123 -0.17 18.68 -5.40
N VAL A 124 -1.12 18.13 -4.64
CA VAL A 124 -0.93 16.94 -3.79
C VAL A 124 -1.49 15.65 -4.41
N THR A 125 -2.34 15.78 -5.41
CA THR A 125 -2.87 14.64 -6.18
C THR A 125 -2.25 14.68 -7.57
N ILE A 126 -1.26 13.81 -7.79
CA ILE A 126 -0.65 13.63 -9.10
C ILE A 126 -1.36 12.48 -9.81
N PRO A 127 -1.78 12.62 -11.08
CA PRO A 127 -2.43 11.54 -11.81
C PRO A 127 -1.59 10.26 -11.88
N ASN A 128 -2.25 9.11 -11.82
CA ASN A 128 -1.63 7.78 -11.79
C ASN A 128 -2.49 6.72 -12.49
N ASP A 129 -3.26 7.14 -13.49
CA ASP A 129 -4.08 6.27 -14.31
C ASP A 129 -3.26 5.60 -15.44
N LYS A 130 -3.96 4.98 -16.41
CA LYS A 130 -3.36 4.29 -17.55
C LYS A 130 -2.48 5.17 -18.45
N ASP A 131 -2.71 6.48 -18.46
CA ASP A 131 -2.01 7.45 -19.30
C ASP A 131 -0.77 8.03 -18.59
N HIS A 132 -0.64 7.78 -17.29
CA HIS A 132 0.47 8.23 -16.44
C HIS A 132 1.34 7.04 -15.97
N ARG A 133 1.60 6.10 -16.88
CA ARG A 133 2.42 4.92 -16.64
C ARG A 133 3.88 5.15 -17.03
N SER A 134 4.80 4.73 -16.18
CA SER A 134 6.21 4.57 -16.52
C SER A 134 6.43 3.21 -17.16
N GLN A 135 7.15 3.18 -18.27
CA GLN A 135 7.64 1.94 -18.88
C GLN A 135 8.97 1.52 -18.25
N PRO A 136 9.38 0.24 -18.36
CA PRO A 136 10.68 -0.21 -17.86
C PRO A 136 11.86 0.62 -18.41
N VAL A 137 11.78 1.04 -19.68
CA VAL A 137 12.79 1.89 -20.32
C VAL A 137 12.87 3.29 -19.68
N ASP A 138 11.74 3.84 -19.23
CA ASP A 138 11.72 5.13 -18.53
C ASP A 138 12.43 5.01 -17.18
N VAL A 139 12.16 3.94 -16.42
CA VAL A 139 12.77 3.70 -15.11
C VAL A 139 14.29 3.49 -15.25
N ALA A 140 14.72 2.71 -16.23
CA ALA A 140 16.15 2.53 -16.52
C ALA A 140 16.81 3.83 -17.01
N GLY A 141 16.12 4.58 -17.87
CA GLY A 141 16.57 5.90 -18.34
C GLY A 141 16.69 6.91 -17.21
N ASP A 142 15.78 6.87 -16.24
CA ASP A 142 15.80 7.73 -15.06
C ASP A 142 16.94 7.37 -14.11
N ALA A 143 17.20 6.08 -13.93
CA ALA A 143 18.37 5.61 -13.20
C ALA A 143 19.67 6.12 -13.85
N THR A 144 19.81 6.03 -15.17
CA THR A 144 21.01 6.51 -15.87
C THR A 144 21.14 8.04 -15.85
N THR A 145 20.05 8.76 -16.14
CA THR A 145 20.10 10.21 -16.40
C THR A 145 20.03 11.03 -15.11
N TYR A 146 19.12 10.67 -14.22
CA TYR A 146 18.84 11.44 -13.01
C TYR A 146 19.43 10.81 -11.75
N GLN A 147 19.88 9.55 -11.84
CA GLN A 147 20.40 8.81 -10.69
C GLN A 147 19.41 8.77 -9.53
N VAL A 148 18.10 8.71 -9.83
CA VAL A 148 17.00 8.65 -8.85
C VAL A 148 15.95 7.68 -9.35
N LEU A 149 15.45 6.83 -8.44
CA LEU A 149 14.30 5.96 -8.70
C LEU A 149 13.05 6.59 -8.09
N GLY A 150 12.02 6.79 -8.89
CA GLY A 150 10.71 7.22 -8.41
C GLY A 150 9.94 6.05 -7.79
N HIS A 151 9.33 6.26 -6.62
CA HIS A 151 8.55 5.24 -5.93
C HIS A 151 7.37 4.74 -6.79
N ASN A 152 6.58 5.64 -7.37
CA ASN A 152 5.47 5.26 -8.24
C ASN A 152 5.95 4.58 -9.54
N ALA A 153 6.98 5.13 -10.20
CA ALA A 153 7.49 4.57 -11.44
C ALA A 153 7.97 3.11 -11.27
N THR A 154 8.65 2.83 -10.16
CA THR A 154 9.14 1.48 -9.85
C THR A 154 8.02 0.53 -9.44
N ILE A 155 7.11 0.91 -8.53
CA ILE A 155 6.01 0.01 -8.10
C ILE A 155 5.10 -0.39 -9.28
N GLN A 156 4.86 0.52 -10.23
CA GLN A 156 4.03 0.25 -11.40
C GLN A 156 4.53 -0.94 -12.25
N GLN A 157 5.84 -1.22 -12.21
CA GLN A 157 6.42 -2.33 -12.98
C GLN A 157 5.93 -3.70 -12.50
N ALA A 158 5.56 -3.80 -11.22
CA ALA A 158 5.07 -5.04 -10.61
C ALA A 158 3.59 -5.00 -10.21
N ASN A 159 2.96 -3.82 -10.27
CA ASN A 159 1.58 -3.62 -9.80
C ASN A 159 0.55 -3.45 -10.94
N ARG A 160 0.90 -3.80 -12.17
CA ARG A 160 -0.01 -3.66 -13.31
C ARG A 160 0.05 -4.90 -14.20
N LEU A 161 -1.07 -5.24 -14.83
CA LEU A 161 -1.11 -6.30 -15.84
C LEU A 161 -0.14 -5.97 -16.99
N SER A 162 0.70 -6.92 -17.37
CA SER A 162 1.68 -6.76 -18.46
C SER A 162 1.04 -6.83 -19.85
N ALA A 163 -0.10 -7.50 -19.97
CA ALA A 163 -0.83 -7.70 -21.21
C ALA A 163 -2.35 -7.62 -20.97
N ASN A 164 -3.11 -7.54 -22.06
CA ASN A 164 -4.56 -7.72 -21.99
C ASN A 164 -4.84 -9.12 -21.44
N THR A 165 -5.67 -9.22 -20.41
CA THR A 165 -5.92 -10.46 -19.68
C THR A 165 -7.42 -10.70 -19.59
N THR A 166 -7.87 -11.86 -20.06
CA THR A 166 -9.24 -12.34 -19.79
C THR A 166 -9.24 -13.04 -18.43
N ASP A 167 -10.12 -12.61 -17.54
CA ASP A 167 -10.22 -13.20 -16.20
C ASP A 167 -11.11 -14.46 -16.16
N ALA A 168 -11.17 -15.12 -15.00
CA ALA A 168 -11.97 -16.32 -14.81
C ALA A 168 -13.49 -16.12 -15.01
N TYR A 169 -13.97 -14.87 -15.03
CA TYR A 169 -15.36 -14.50 -15.28
C TYR A 169 -15.63 -14.13 -16.75
N GLY A 170 -14.61 -14.23 -17.62
CA GLY A 170 -14.70 -13.88 -19.03
C GLY A 170 -14.59 -12.38 -19.33
N ARG A 171 -14.24 -11.54 -18.35
CA ARG A 171 -14.04 -10.10 -18.55
C ARG A 171 -12.63 -9.84 -19.06
N VAL A 172 -12.49 -8.92 -20.01
CA VAL A 172 -11.19 -8.51 -20.56
C VAL A 172 -10.69 -7.26 -19.84
N TRP A 173 -9.51 -7.36 -19.24
CA TRP A 173 -8.79 -6.26 -18.61
C TRP A 173 -7.64 -5.81 -19.49
N ALA A 174 -7.51 -4.50 -19.71
CA ALA A 174 -6.42 -3.96 -20.50
C ALA A 174 -5.05 -4.10 -19.80
N ALA A 175 -3.98 -4.21 -20.60
CA ALA A 175 -2.62 -4.06 -20.12
C ALA A 175 -2.47 -2.71 -19.38
N GLY A 176 -1.83 -2.72 -18.21
CA GLY A 176 -1.70 -1.54 -17.35
C GLY A 176 -2.74 -1.43 -16.25
N THR A 177 -3.77 -2.28 -16.22
CA THR A 177 -4.74 -2.31 -15.12
C THR A 177 -4.03 -2.63 -13.81
N PRO A 178 -4.20 -1.84 -12.73
CA PRO A 178 -3.61 -2.16 -11.43
C PRO A 178 -4.13 -3.47 -10.84
N ILE A 179 -3.29 -4.16 -10.06
CA ILE A 179 -3.64 -5.47 -9.46
C ILE A 179 -3.70 -5.46 -7.93
N SER A 180 -3.46 -4.32 -7.29
CA SER A 180 -3.59 -4.13 -5.83
C SER A 180 -4.70 -3.15 -5.47
N LEU A 181 -5.40 -3.38 -4.37
CA LEU A 181 -6.10 -2.33 -3.63
C LEU A 181 -5.25 -1.85 -2.46
N ARG A 182 -5.44 -0.60 -2.04
CA ARG A 182 -4.81 -0.04 -0.85
C ARG A 182 -5.83 0.72 -0.02
N ASP A 183 -5.70 0.59 1.29
CA ASP A 183 -6.54 1.26 2.28
C ASP A 183 -5.70 1.75 3.46
N ASP A 184 -4.61 2.44 3.13
CA ASP A 184 -3.64 2.95 4.09
C ASP A 184 -4.07 4.28 4.73
N PHE A 185 -3.57 4.49 5.95
CA PHE A 185 -3.90 5.67 6.73
C PHE A 185 -2.71 6.11 7.59
N ASN A 186 -2.64 7.42 7.85
CA ASN A 186 -1.59 8.01 8.69
C ASN A 186 -1.74 7.54 10.13
N THR A 187 -0.64 7.51 10.87
CA THR A 187 -0.65 7.18 12.29
C THR A 187 0.43 7.95 13.04
N PHE A 188 0.25 8.05 14.36
CA PHE A 188 1.32 8.42 15.30
C PHE A 188 1.77 7.26 16.18
N ASP A 189 1.21 6.07 15.96
CA ASP A 189 1.58 4.84 16.64
C ASP A 189 3.05 4.51 16.40
N ASN A 190 3.74 4.08 17.47
CA ASN A 190 5.17 3.80 17.42
C ASN A 190 5.52 2.46 18.07
N PRO A 191 5.37 1.33 17.36
CA PRO A 191 4.61 1.18 16.10
C PRO A 191 3.11 0.93 16.33
N PHE A 192 2.68 0.77 17.58
CA PHE A 192 1.28 0.47 17.93
C PHE A 192 0.69 1.51 18.87
N ALA A 193 -0.64 1.63 18.89
CA ALA A 193 -1.35 2.38 19.93
C ALA A 193 -1.33 1.62 21.27
N TRP A 194 -1.24 0.29 21.22
CA TRP A 194 -1.06 -0.61 22.35
C TRP A 194 -0.51 -1.96 21.85
N THR A 195 0.26 -2.65 22.68
CA THR A 195 0.72 -4.03 22.40
C THR A 195 0.76 -4.87 23.67
N SER A 196 0.54 -6.18 23.52
CA SER A 196 0.75 -7.18 24.56
C SER A 196 2.22 -7.53 24.79
N ASN A 197 3.13 -7.15 23.87
CA ASN A 197 4.56 -7.44 23.95
C ASN A 197 5.42 -6.21 23.59
N PRO A 198 5.52 -5.21 24.49
CA PRO A 198 6.22 -3.95 24.23
C PRO A 198 7.68 -4.11 23.80
N ASP A 199 8.41 -5.07 24.38
CA ASP A 199 9.83 -5.28 24.11
C ASP A 199 10.05 -5.84 22.70
N LEU A 200 9.29 -6.87 22.31
CA LEU A 200 9.38 -7.45 20.99
C LEU A 200 8.99 -6.44 19.90
N ASP A 201 7.95 -5.67 20.16
CA ASP A 201 7.39 -4.71 19.21
C ASP A 201 8.14 -3.38 19.17
N GLN A 202 9.16 -3.19 20.02
CA GLN A 202 9.91 -1.95 20.17
C GLN A 202 8.97 -0.75 20.40
N TYR A 203 7.97 -0.97 21.27
CA TYR A 203 6.93 0.01 21.56
C TYR A 203 7.51 1.27 22.21
N SER A 204 6.95 2.41 21.84
CA SER A 204 7.21 3.70 22.45
C SER A 204 5.93 4.51 22.55
N GLU A 205 5.72 5.14 23.71
CA GLU A 205 4.67 6.14 23.90
C GLU A 205 4.96 7.45 23.16
N ARG A 206 6.20 7.67 22.74
CA ARG A 206 6.57 8.88 21.99
C ARG A 206 5.97 8.79 20.58
N PRO A 207 5.09 9.74 20.20
CA PRO A 207 4.46 9.72 18.90
C PRO A 207 5.51 9.88 17.79
N ALA A 208 5.34 9.12 16.72
CA ALA A 208 6.19 9.17 15.54
C ALA A 208 5.32 9.18 14.29
N ALA A 209 5.63 10.05 13.34
CA ALA A 209 4.92 10.05 12.06
C ALA A 209 5.06 8.69 11.39
N GLY A 210 3.93 8.08 11.04
CA GLY A 210 3.92 6.83 10.31
C GLY A 210 2.71 6.64 9.40
N LEU A 211 2.71 5.49 8.74
CA LEU A 211 1.62 4.98 7.92
C LEU A 211 1.35 3.53 8.31
N HIS A 212 0.10 3.21 8.63
CA HIS A 212 -0.36 1.83 8.58
C HIS A 212 -0.71 1.53 7.13
N PHE A 213 0.24 0.92 6.42
CA PHE A 213 0.09 0.57 5.02
C PHE A 213 -0.70 -0.73 4.89
N VAL A 214 -1.85 -0.67 4.23
CA VAL A 214 -2.69 -1.84 3.93
C VAL A 214 -2.75 -2.02 2.42
N SER A 215 -2.46 -3.23 1.96
CA SER A 215 -2.63 -3.62 0.55
C SER A 215 -3.35 -4.95 0.45
N PHE A 216 -4.27 -5.05 -0.50
CA PHE A 216 -4.94 -6.29 -0.85
C PHE A 216 -4.48 -6.75 -2.24
N THR A 217 -4.11 -8.02 -2.32
CA THR A 217 -3.63 -8.67 -3.55
C THR A 217 -4.11 -10.13 -3.55
N ALA A 218 -4.13 -10.76 -4.73
CA ALA A 218 -4.47 -12.19 -4.82
C ALA A 218 -3.41 -13.04 -4.12
N THR A 219 -2.14 -12.63 -4.16
CA THR A 219 -1.07 -13.34 -3.43
C THR A 219 -0.14 -12.40 -2.68
N SER A 220 0.48 -12.90 -1.62
CA SER A 220 1.56 -12.19 -0.93
C SER A 220 2.79 -11.99 -1.82
N GLN A 221 2.99 -12.87 -2.81
CA GLN A 221 4.06 -12.79 -3.80
C GLN A 221 3.92 -11.57 -4.70
N GLN A 222 2.69 -11.17 -5.07
CA GLN A 222 2.46 -9.92 -5.80
C GLN A 222 2.94 -8.72 -4.98
N PHE A 223 2.57 -8.64 -3.70
CA PHE A 223 3.07 -7.57 -2.82
C PHE A 223 4.60 -7.61 -2.65
N HIS A 224 5.18 -8.81 -2.55
CA HIS A 224 6.64 -8.98 -2.50
C HIS A 224 7.31 -8.44 -3.77
N ALA A 225 6.79 -8.76 -4.95
CA ALA A 225 7.30 -8.24 -6.23
C ALA A 225 7.21 -6.70 -6.30
N MET A 226 6.13 -6.11 -5.80
CA MET A 226 6.00 -4.65 -5.67
C MET A 226 7.08 -4.06 -4.75
N ARG A 227 7.37 -4.72 -3.62
CA ARG A 227 8.44 -4.31 -2.69
C ARG A 227 9.83 -4.44 -3.29
N LEU A 228 10.10 -5.50 -4.05
CA LEU A 228 11.35 -5.66 -4.81
C LEU A 228 11.51 -4.56 -5.86
N ALA A 229 10.45 -4.28 -6.62
CA ALA A 229 10.46 -3.22 -7.62
C ALA A 229 10.77 -1.86 -6.97
N MET A 230 10.10 -1.52 -5.87
CA MET A 230 10.41 -0.32 -5.09
C MET A 230 11.81 -0.33 -4.49
N ALA A 231 12.43 -1.50 -4.27
CA ALA A 231 13.81 -1.61 -3.82
C ALA A 231 14.82 -1.45 -4.97
N GLY A 232 14.36 -1.36 -6.22
CA GLY A 232 15.19 -1.23 -7.43
C GLY A 232 15.41 -2.53 -8.20
N VAL A 233 14.77 -3.63 -7.79
CA VAL A 233 14.85 -4.93 -8.47
C VAL A 233 13.57 -5.15 -9.28
N MET A 234 13.65 -4.95 -10.59
CA MET A 234 12.51 -5.00 -11.49
C MET A 234 12.03 -6.45 -11.73
N PRO A 235 10.75 -6.66 -12.11
CA PRO A 235 10.22 -8.01 -12.34
C PRO A 235 10.91 -8.83 -13.44
N ASN A 236 11.58 -8.16 -14.38
CA ASN A 236 12.38 -8.80 -15.42
C ASN A 236 13.80 -9.21 -14.93
N GLY A 237 14.09 -9.04 -13.63
CA GLY A 237 15.39 -9.33 -13.03
C GLY A 237 16.41 -8.19 -13.11
N THR A 238 16.11 -7.06 -13.77
CA THR A 238 17.02 -5.92 -13.80
C THR A 238 17.20 -5.34 -12.39
N ASN A 239 18.44 -5.33 -11.90
CA ASN A 239 18.79 -4.73 -10.63
C ASN A 239 19.41 -3.33 -10.83
N LEU A 240 18.64 -2.28 -10.56
CA LEU A 240 19.07 -0.89 -10.68
C LEU A 240 20.03 -0.45 -9.56
N ARG A 241 20.28 -1.33 -8.58
CA ARG A 241 21.23 -1.13 -7.48
C ARG A 241 22.66 -1.52 -7.84
N GLU A 242 22.83 -2.25 -8.93
CA GLU A 242 24.12 -2.76 -9.39
C GLU A 242 24.57 -2.04 -10.68
N ALA A 243 25.78 -2.35 -11.15
CA ALA A 243 26.29 -1.81 -12.40
C ALA A 243 25.36 -2.19 -13.58
N PRO A 244 25.14 -1.28 -14.55
CA PRO A 244 25.78 0.02 -14.71
C PRO A 244 25.11 1.18 -13.94
N TYR A 245 23.97 0.95 -13.28
CA TYR A 245 23.14 2.02 -12.70
C TYR A 245 23.63 2.52 -11.35
N ASN A 246 24.04 1.59 -10.46
CA ASN A 246 24.59 1.84 -9.13
C ASN A 246 23.79 2.86 -8.28
N ILE A 247 22.46 2.81 -8.35
CA ILE A 247 21.63 3.74 -7.57
C ILE A 247 21.92 3.53 -6.08
N SER A 248 22.12 4.62 -5.34
CA SER A 248 22.37 4.61 -3.89
C SER A 248 21.09 4.62 -3.06
N ASP A 249 21.14 4.26 -1.78
CA ASP A 249 19.94 4.26 -0.92
C ASP A 249 19.30 5.64 -0.81
N SER A 250 20.13 6.69 -0.74
CA SER A 250 19.68 8.08 -0.75
C SER A 250 18.98 8.51 -2.04
N ASN A 251 19.08 7.71 -3.10
CA ASN A 251 18.46 7.97 -4.39
C ASN A 251 17.33 6.99 -4.74
N ASN A 252 17.00 6.07 -3.82
CA ASN A 252 15.91 5.11 -3.98
C ASN A 252 14.56 5.68 -3.52
N GLY A 253 14.10 6.73 -4.21
CA GLY A 253 12.80 7.35 -3.97
C GLY A 253 12.58 7.73 -2.52
N ILE A 254 11.46 7.25 -1.97
CA ILE A 254 11.06 7.47 -0.57
C ILE A 254 11.64 6.45 0.41
N ASN A 255 12.30 5.37 -0.04
CA ASN A 255 12.81 4.32 0.86
C ASN A 255 13.84 4.85 1.87
N GLN A 256 14.50 5.96 1.58
CA GLN A 256 15.44 6.59 2.52
C GLN A 256 14.78 7.33 3.69
N VAL A 257 13.48 7.64 3.58
CA VAL A 257 12.71 8.39 4.59
C VAL A 257 11.58 7.54 5.17
N ILE A 258 11.51 6.25 4.83
CA ILE A 258 10.54 5.32 5.41
C ILE A 258 11.24 4.09 5.96
N ARG A 259 10.74 3.55 7.06
CA ARG A 259 11.25 2.30 7.63
C ARG A 259 10.08 1.44 8.08
N ALA A 260 10.01 0.20 7.60
CA ALA A 260 9.02 -0.74 8.10
C ALA A 260 9.44 -1.27 9.47
N LEU A 261 8.60 -1.05 10.48
CA LEU A 261 8.85 -1.52 11.85
C LEU A 261 8.18 -2.86 12.12
N HIS A 262 7.00 -3.09 11.54
CA HIS A 262 6.25 -4.33 11.74
C HIS A 262 5.53 -4.74 10.46
N ARG A 263 5.41 -6.05 10.21
CA ARG A 263 4.69 -6.61 9.05
C ARG A 263 3.80 -7.77 9.47
N GLN A 264 2.62 -7.84 8.88
CA GLN A 264 1.66 -8.92 9.06
C GLN A 264 1.04 -9.25 7.70
N ASN A 265 0.78 -10.53 7.46
CA ASN A 265 0.06 -10.99 6.28
C ASN A 265 -1.15 -11.79 6.76
N PHE A 266 -2.31 -11.51 6.18
CA PHE A 266 -3.56 -12.16 6.52
C PHE A 266 -4.18 -12.76 5.26
N LEU A 267 -4.84 -13.90 5.44
CA LEU A 267 -5.80 -14.42 4.48
C LEU A 267 -7.17 -13.79 4.81
N ILE A 268 -7.76 -13.11 3.85
CA ILE A 268 -9.10 -12.55 3.96
C ILE A 268 -10.06 -13.53 3.29
N PRO A 269 -10.85 -14.30 4.06
CA PRO A 269 -11.86 -15.20 3.52
C PRO A 269 -12.96 -14.43 2.78
N PRO A 270 -13.71 -15.09 1.88
CA PRO A 270 -14.88 -14.48 1.27
C PRO A 270 -15.95 -14.17 2.31
N ARG A 271 -16.89 -13.30 1.92
CA ARG A 271 -17.92 -12.77 2.84
C ARG A 271 -18.72 -13.86 3.54
N ASP A 272 -19.03 -14.94 2.84
CA ASP A 272 -19.85 -16.04 3.36
C ASP A 272 -19.12 -16.87 4.43
N HIS A 273 -17.79 -16.79 4.47
CA HIS A 273 -16.93 -17.56 5.38
C HIS A 273 -16.17 -16.71 6.40
N ARG A 274 -16.43 -15.40 6.50
CA ARG A 274 -15.53 -14.46 7.21
C ARG A 274 -15.58 -14.46 8.74
N SER A 275 -16.63 -14.98 9.35
CA SER A 275 -16.80 -14.89 10.81
C SER A 275 -15.92 -15.88 11.57
N PHE A 276 -15.92 -17.14 11.13
CA PHE A 276 -15.08 -18.22 11.67
C PHE A 276 -14.68 -19.14 10.50
N PRO A 277 -13.67 -18.76 9.72
CA PRO A 277 -13.26 -19.54 8.56
C PRO A 277 -12.92 -20.98 8.95
N LEU A 278 -13.37 -21.94 8.14
CA LEU A 278 -13.18 -23.38 8.30
C LEU A 278 -13.93 -24.03 9.47
N ALA A 279 -14.61 -23.26 10.33
CA ALA A 279 -15.37 -23.83 11.45
C ALA A 279 -16.50 -24.75 10.96
N GLU A 280 -17.15 -24.43 9.84
CA GLU A 280 -18.18 -25.25 9.22
C GLU A 280 -17.69 -26.60 8.66
N LEU A 281 -16.37 -26.77 8.56
CA LEU A 281 -15.73 -28.03 8.15
C LEU A 281 -15.37 -28.91 9.35
N GLN A 282 -15.54 -28.41 10.57
CA GLN A 282 -15.31 -29.18 11.79
C GLN A 282 -16.42 -30.22 11.98
N GLU A 283 -16.03 -31.47 12.21
CA GLU A 283 -16.98 -32.55 12.50
C GLU A 283 -17.82 -32.23 13.75
N GLY A 284 -19.11 -32.59 13.71
CA GLY A 284 -20.03 -32.44 14.83
C GLY A 284 -20.66 -31.05 15.02
N ILE A 285 -20.40 -30.08 14.13
CA ILE A 285 -21.08 -28.78 14.16
C ILE A 285 -22.38 -28.85 13.35
N GLU A 286 -23.52 -28.81 14.04
CA GLU A 286 -24.84 -28.72 13.42
C GLU A 286 -25.04 -27.33 12.79
N ARG A 287 -25.25 -27.29 11.48
CA ARG A 287 -25.38 -26.04 10.72
C ARG A 287 -26.78 -25.47 10.87
N LEU A 288 -27.00 -24.60 11.84
CA LEU A 288 -28.20 -23.77 11.91
C LEU A 288 -28.08 -22.64 10.89
N PHE A 289 -28.60 -22.85 9.68
CA PHE A 289 -28.80 -21.76 8.73
C PHE A 289 -29.88 -20.84 9.31
N VAL A 290 -29.49 -19.65 9.75
CA VAL A 290 -30.44 -18.59 10.12
C VAL A 290 -30.54 -17.67 8.91
N PRO A 291 -31.63 -17.74 8.11
CA PRO A 291 -31.81 -16.81 7.03
C PRO A 291 -31.83 -15.39 7.62
N LEU A 292 -31.16 -14.45 6.95
CA LEU A 292 -31.31 -13.04 7.25
C LEU A 292 -32.78 -12.68 7.08
N ALA A 293 -33.42 -12.17 8.13
CA ALA A 293 -34.81 -11.75 8.09
C ALA A 293 -34.99 -10.70 6.98
N GLY A 294 -35.77 -11.02 5.94
CA GLY A 294 -36.18 -10.08 4.89
C GLY A 294 -35.75 -10.38 3.45
N ALA A 295 -35.15 -11.54 3.15
CA ALA A 295 -35.02 -11.99 1.76
C ALA A 295 -36.25 -12.83 1.34
N SER A 296 -37.30 -12.13 0.89
CA SER A 296 -38.41 -12.68 0.10
C SER A 296 -38.35 -12.13 -1.32
#